data_AF-A0AAF0Z984-F1
#
_entry.id   AF-A0AAF0Z984-F1
#
_cell.length_a   1.000
_cell.length_b   1.000
_cell.length_c   1.000
_cell.angle_alpha   90.00
_cell.angle_beta   90.00
_cell.angle_gamma   90.00
#
_symmetry.space_group_name_H-M   'P 1'
#
loop_
_entity.id
_entity.type
_entity.pdbx_description
1 polymer ?
#
loop_
_entity_poly.entity_id
_entity_poly.type
_entity_poly.pdbx_seq_one_letter_code
_entity_poly.pdbx_strand_id
1 'polypeptide(L)'
;MTTEREYREWHKQRNKQVKRRQRKKSNFGFFVFLIIAISLGVTIKSNPQIIDYLQNQLESPNLSSFFNAFRFRVNSLKSLTEEFITEIDEPVVITENYQLLEKRNFSDIDRKAKSIKYTGNSVEELSQILSRYAKTEADKARIIYTWITYNISYDVGALNDLFNNNIYPDVRTEIVLNTRSTICSGYANLYQQLAKKMGLKSVIVLGYAKGENYIVGLDNNVNHAWNAVKIDSNWYLIDTTWGAGTVTNNGFNAQFNPFYFATNPREFIYTHFPENDKWQLLNPIMSRSEFDSLANVSPTLFEYDIQLLSHPNVNISTDENNINIALKVPKNVVAIATLKFEEKQLQDNYTFVQKQGENILINASFPEKGEYKLDIFAKPKDETNSYPLVVSYNILASGNGNQFPKTFQHFNEYNGYLETPLNNSLNPNQNTYFKLKIDQALEVKAVNKSTNQWRDLERYGNVFAGNINVGNGDIILYAKFPQDSRYWALLEYGNNSL
;
A
#
# COMPACT_ATOMS: atom_id res chain seq x y z
N MET A 1 0.12 0.01 -32.07
CA MET A 1 0.43 1.43 -31.91
C MET A 1 -0.69 2.09 -31.12
N THR A 2 -0.58 2.14 -29.79
CA THR A 2 -1.48 2.91 -28.88
C THR A 2 -0.80 3.18 -27.53
N THR A 3 0.04 2.28 -27.01
CA THR A 3 0.62 2.40 -25.65
C THR A 3 1.82 3.35 -25.53
N GLU A 4 2.72 3.42 -26.52
CA GLU A 4 3.86 4.36 -26.48
C GLU A 4 3.40 5.82 -26.56
N ARG A 5 2.30 6.07 -27.29
CA ARG A 5 1.68 7.39 -27.36
C ARG A 5 0.99 7.74 -26.03
N GLU A 6 0.30 6.79 -25.42
CA GLU A 6 -0.33 6.97 -24.10
C GLU A 6 0.69 7.17 -22.97
N TYR A 7 1.80 6.42 -22.98
CA TYR A 7 2.91 6.59 -22.03
C TYR A 7 3.62 7.94 -22.20
N ARG A 8 3.85 8.39 -23.45
CA ARG A 8 4.43 9.71 -23.75
C ARG A 8 3.47 10.85 -23.41
N GLU A 9 2.17 10.67 -23.61
CA GLU A 9 1.15 11.66 -23.21
C GLU A 9 1.00 11.73 -21.67
N TRP A 10 1.06 10.60 -20.97
CA TRP A 10 1.13 10.55 -19.50
C TRP A 10 2.37 11.28 -18.96
N HIS A 11 3.56 11.00 -19.51
CA HIS A 11 4.82 11.69 -19.14
C HIS A 11 4.77 13.20 -19.41
N LYS A 12 4.16 13.62 -20.53
CA LYS A 12 3.99 15.05 -20.88
C LYS A 12 3.03 15.78 -19.94
N GLN A 13 1.91 15.15 -19.55
CA GLN A 13 0.96 15.75 -18.61
C GLN A 13 1.55 15.88 -17.21
N ARG A 14 2.36 14.89 -16.76
CA ARG A 14 3.12 14.92 -15.50
C ARG A 14 4.09 16.11 -15.42
N ASN A 15 4.87 16.34 -16.48
CA ASN A 15 5.86 17.43 -16.50
C ASN A 15 5.23 18.84 -16.54
N LYS A 16 4.00 18.99 -17.08
CA LYS A 16 3.25 20.26 -17.00
C LYS A 16 2.77 20.58 -15.59
N GLN A 17 2.43 19.57 -14.77
CA GLN A 17 2.07 19.77 -13.35
C GLN A 17 3.28 20.11 -12.48
N VAL A 18 4.46 19.51 -12.77
CA VAL A 18 5.71 19.82 -12.05
C VAL A 18 6.21 21.25 -12.32
N LYS A 19 6.09 21.75 -13.56
CA LYS A 19 6.44 23.15 -13.88
C LYS A 19 5.52 24.18 -13.23
N ARG A 20 4.26 23.82 -12.90
CA ARG A 20 3.37 24.68 -12.10
C ARG A 20 3.76 24.72 -10.62
N ARG A 21 4.40 23.67 -10.09
CA ARG A 21 4.90 23.58 -8.69
C ARG A 21 6.22 24.33 -8.45
N GLN A 22 7.07 24.51 -9.46
CA GLN A 22 8.34 25.24 -9.31
C GLN A 22 8.21 26.77 -9.16
N ARG A 23 7.00 27.33 -9.19
CA ARG A 23 6.77 28.79 -9.04
C ARG A 23 6.44 29.29 -7.63
N LYS A 24 6.51 28.44 -6.59
CA LYS A 24 6.39 28.89 -5.20
C LYS A 24 7.43 28.21 -4.31
N LYS A 25 8.58 28.88 -4.16
CA LYS A 25 9.56 28.64 -3.07
C LYS A 25 9.49 29.82 -2.11
N SER A 26 9.29 29.57 -0.81
CA SER A 26 10.11 30.17 0.24
C SER A 26 10.05 29.31 1.52
N ASN A 27 11.14 29.42 2.30
CA ASN A 27 11.40 28.91 3.65
C ASN A 27 12.36 27.70 3.72
N PHE A 28 13.63 28.00 3.39
CA PHE A 28 14.79 27.12 3.30
C PHE A 28 15.64 27.09 4.61
N GLY A 29 15.13 27.60 5.74
CA GLY A 29 15.94 27.80 6.97
C GLY A 29 15.83 26.73 8.06
N PHE A 30 14.81 25.87 8.04
CA PHE A 30 14.52 24.97 9.18
C PHE A 30 15.17 23.58 9.06
N PHE A 31 15.62 23.20 7.86
CA PHE A 31 16.14 21.85 7.57
C PHE A 31 17.58 21.59 8.04
N VAL A 32 18.34 22.63 8.38
CA VAL A 32 19.76 22.49 8.79
C VAL A 32 19.89 22.08 10.26
N PHE A 33 18.92 22.42 11.12
CA PHE A 33 18.95 22.09 12.55
C PHE A 33 18.59 20.63 12.85
N LEU A 34 17.77 19.99 12.01
CA LEU A 34 17.33 18.61 12.21
C LEU A 34 18.48 17.59 12.02
N ILE A 35 19.46 17.91 11.17
CA ILE A 35 20.59 17.04 10.84
C ILE A 35 21.62 16.96 11.99
N ILE A 36 21.76 18.02 12.79
CA ILE A 36 22.68 18.05 13.95
C ILE A 36 22.11 17.27 15.15
N ALA A 37 20.77 17.21 15.29
CA ALA A 37 20.13 16.43 16.35
C ALA A 37 20.21 14.91 16.13
N ILE A 38 20.22 14.47 14.86
CA ILE A 38 20.27 13.06 14.47
C ILE A 38 21.64 12.43 14.79
N SER A 39 22.74 13.18 14.69
CA SER A 39 24.09 12.71 15.02
C SER A 39 24.38 12.65 16.53
N LEU A 40 23.71 13.47 17.35
CA LEU A 40 23.82 13.36 18.82
C LEU A 40 23.02 12.19 19.40
N GLY A 41 21.82 11.90 18.87
CA GLY A 41 20.95 10.83 19.37
C GLY A 41 21.55 9.42 19.22
N VAL A 42 22.34 9.20 18.17
CA VAL A 42 23.03 7.91 17.93
C VAL A 42 24.22 7.71 18.88
N THR A 43 24.89 8.79 19.29
CA THR A 43 26.05 8.72 20.20
C THR A 43 25.63 8.43 21.65
N ILE A 44 24.52 9.02 22.11
CA ILE A 44 23.99 8.85 23.48
C ILE A 44 23.56 7.40 23.78
N LYS A 45 23.11 6.65 22.76
CA LYS A 45 22.65 5.25 22.92
C LYS A 45 23.79 4.26 23.22
N SER A 46 25.05 4.69 23.11
CA SER A 46 26.22 3.81 23.21
C SER A 46 27.07 3.97 24.47
N ASN A 47 26.81 4.95 25.36
CA ASN A 47 27.65 5.14 26.56
C ASN A 47 26.92 5.86 27.74
N PRO A 48 26.37 5.12 28.74
CA PRO A 48 25.54 5.70 29.80
C PRO A 48 26.29 6.56 30.84
N GLN A 49 27.62 6.54 30.88
CA GLN A 49 28.42 7.38 31.79
C GLN A 49 28.53 8.85 31.35
N ILE A 50 28.10 9.19 30.12
CA ILE A 50 28.07 10.56 29.62
C ILE A 50 26.95 11.38 30.28
N ILE A 51 25.88 10.72 30.74
CA ILE A 51 24.74 11.37 31.41
C ILE A 51 25.19 12.01 32.72
N ASP A 52 25.92 11.27 33.58
CA ASP A 52 26.42 11.80 34.86
C ASP A 52 27.48 12.90 34.69
N TYR A 53 28.25 12.87 33.59
CA TYR A 53 29.21 13.92 33.25
C TYR A 53 28.53 15.22 32.78
N LEU A 54 27.46 15.11 31.97
CA LEU A 54 26.69 16.26 31.48
C LEU A 54 25.77 16.87 32.56
N GLN A 55 25.29 16.05 33.49
CA GLN A 55 24.41 16.46 34.58
C GLN A 55 25.15 17.25 35.67
N ASN A 56 26.45 17.02 35.86
CA ASN A 56 27.29 17.72 36.83
C ASN A 56 27.99 18.99 36.29
N GLN A 57 27.86 19.31 35.01
CA GLN A 57 28.51 20.49 34.39
C GLN A 57 27.55 21.58 33.89
N LEU A 58 26.23 21.40 34.04
CA LEU A 58 25.24 22.36 33.55
C LEU A 58 24.16 22.61 34.61
N GLU A 59 24.47 23.45 35.59
CA GLU A 59 23.43 24.15 36.34
C GLU A 59 22.77 25.16 35.41
N SER A 60 21.65 24.78 34.77
CA SER A 60 20.75 25.75 34.14
C SER A 60 19.28 25.43 34.45
N PRO A 61 18.45 26.41 34.86
CA PRO A 61 17.07 26.17 35.32
C PRO A 61 16.08 25.76 34.22
N ASN A 62 16.52 25.65 32.97
CA ASN A 62 15.63 25.48 31.80
C ASN A 62 15.44 24.05 31.32
N LEU A 63 16.11 23.05 31.92
CA LEU A 63 15.87 21.64 31.59
C LEU A 63 14.84 20.96 32.50
N SER A 64 14.66 21.44 33.74
CA SER A 64 13.62 20.90 34.63
C SER A 64 12.20 21.26 34.16
N SER A 65 12.03 22.40 33.46
CA SER A 65 10.77 22.73 32.77
C SER A 65 10.55 21.90 31.51
N PHE A 66 11.62 21.46 30.84
CA PHE A 66 11.56 20.59 29.66
C PHE A 66 11.12 19.16 30.02
N PHE A 67 11.56 18.64 31.15
CA PHE A 67 11.11 17.33 31.66
C PHE A 67 9.75 17.39 32.36
N ASN A 68 9.38 18.50 33.01
CA ASN A 68 8.02 18.68 33.55
C ASN A 68 6.97 18.93 32.46
N ALA A 69 7.35 19.49 31.31
CA ALA A 69 6.51 19.50 30.10
C ALA A 69 6.28 18.08 29.56
N PHE A 70 7.12 17.09 29.88
CA PHE A 70 6.87 15.69 29.49
C PHE A 70 5.77 14.99 30.30
N ARG A 71 5.08 15.71 31.21
CA ARG A 71 3.86 15.26 31.90
C ARG A 71 2.57 15.86 31.30
N PHE A 72 2.57 16.27 30.04
CA PHE A 72 1.34 16.62 29.32
C PHE A 72 0.43 15.39 29.17
N ARG A 73 -0.86 15.54 29.54
CA ARG A 73 -1.90 14.56 29.21
C ARG A 73 -1.83 14.26 27.72
N VAL A 74 -1.63 13.00 27.38
CA VAL A 74 -1.52 12.53 26.00
C VAL A 74 -2.86 12.72 25.29
N ASN A 75 -2.87 13.53 24.22
CA ASN A 75 -4.01 13.64 23.31
C ASN A 75 -4.31 12.24 22.78
N SER A 76 -5.46 11.66 23.14
CA SER A 76 -5.82 10.31 22.70
C SER A 76 -7.26 10.29 22.22
N LEU A 77 -7.49 9.70 21.05
CA LEU A 77 -8.84 9.44 20.53
C LEU A 77 -9.69 8.62 21.51
N LYS A 78 -9.02 7.92 22.42
CA LYS A 78 -9.61 7.17 23.53
C LYS A 78 -10.57 8.03 24.36
N SER A 79 -10.21 9.28 24.68
CA SER A 79 -11.09 10.15 25.49
C SER A 79 -12.40 10.51 24.79
N LEU A 80 -12.42 10.60 23.46
CA LEU A 80 -13.62 10.87 22.67
C LEU A 80 -14.54 9.66 22.51
N THR A 81 -14.00 8.46 22.71
CA THR A 81 -14.66 7.21 22.33
C THR A 81 -15.10 6.39 23.54
N GLU A 82 -14.38 6.46 24.66
CA GLU A 82 -14.73 5.76 25.90
C GLU A 82 -16.17 6.03 26.37
N GLU A 83 -16.68 7.25 26.18
CA GLU A 83 -18.07 7.61 26.50
C GLU A 83 -19.11 6.74 25.75
N PHE A 84 -18.75 6.23 24.58
CA PHE A 84 -19.65 5.51 23.68
C PHE A 84 -19.40 3.99 23.63
N ILE A 85 -18.34 3.50 24.29
CA ILE A 85 -18.04 2.06 24.31
C ILE A 85 -19.12 1.34 25.13
N THR A 86 -19.82 0.44 24.46
CA THR A 86 -20.74 -0.51 25.10
C THR A 86 -19.95 -1.66 25.71
N GLU A 87 -20.14 -1.94 26.99
CA GLU A 87 -19.72 -3.20 27.61
C GLU A 87 -20.53 -4.35 26.99
N ILE A 88 -19.90 -5.21 26.18
CA ILE A 88 -20.56 -6.37 25.55
C ILE A 88 -19.67 -7.62 25.64
N ASP A 89 -20.31 -8.79 25.64
CA ASP A 89 -19.78 -10.15 25.50
C ASP A 89 -18.48 -10.26 24.70
N GLU A 90 -17.55 -11.08 25.19
CA GLU A 90 -16.28 -11.37 24.53
C GLU A 90 -16.48 -11.86 23.08
N PRO A 91 -15.59 -11.47 22.14
CA PRO A 91 -15.72 -11.89 20.76
C PRO A 91 -15.56 -13.41 20.63
N VAL A 92 -16.45 -14.03 19.85
CA VAL A 92 -16.30 -15.44 19.46
C VAL A 92 -15.24 -15.51 18.37
N VAL A 93 -14.14 -16.18 18.67
CA VAL A 93 -13.04 -16.45 17.74
C VAL A 93 -13.58 -17.13 16.47
N ILE A 94 -13.09 -16.73 15.30
CA ILE A 94 -13.43 -17.32 14.00
C ILE A 94 -13.27 -18.85 14.09
N THR A 95 -14.39 -19.56 14.06
CA THR A 95 -14.43 -21.03 13.89
C THR A 95 -14.85 -21.35 12.46
N GLU A 96 -14.72 -22.61 12.06
CA GLU A 96 -14.77 -23.17 10.69
C GLU A 96 -16.02 -22.80 9.82
N ASN A 97 -16.99 -22.04 10.35
CA ASN A 97 -18.22 -21.59 9.67
C ASN A 97 -18.28 -20.08 9.38
N TYR A 98 -17.17 -19.36 9.38
CA TYR A 98 -17.13 -17.92 9.04
C TYR A 98 -17.53 -17.68 7.58
N GLN A 99 -18.63 -16.94 7.38
CA GLN A 99 -19.09 -16.58 6.04
C GLN A 99 -18.33 -15.35 5.54
N LEU A 100 -17.65 -15.45 4.41
CA LEU A 100 -17.00 -14.30 3.78
C LEU A 100 -18.07 -13.39 3.15
N LEU A 101 -18.55 -12.41 3.93
CA LEU A 101 -19.55 -11.44 3.48
C LEU A 101 -19.04 -10.54 2.35
N GLU A 102 -17.73 -10.31 2.26
CA GLU A 102 -17.11 -9.57 1.15
C GLU A 102 -17.43 -10.16 -0.24
N LYS A 103 -17.72 -11.47 -0.33
CA LYS A 103 -18.09 -12.13 -1.60
C LYS A 103 -19.55 -12.00 -1.97
N ARG A 104 -20.39 -11.48 -1.06
CA ARG A 104 -21.81 -11.25 -1.33
C ARG A 104 -21.99 -10.02 -2.21
N ASN A 105 -22.91 -10.11 -3.18
CA ASN A 105 -23.25 -8.97 -4.02
C ASN A 105 -24.16 -7.98 -3.27
N PHE A 106 -23.62 -6.80 -2.96
CA PHE A 106 -24.32 -5.70 -2.30
C PHE A 106 -24.70 -4.53 -3.22
N SER A 107 -24.53 -4.66 -4.54
CA SER A 107 -24.68 -3.55 -5.49
C SER A 107 -26.03 -2.85 -5.41
N ASP A 108 -27.11 -3.60 -5.18
CA ASP A 108 -28.47 -3.07 -5.05
C ASP A 108 -28.66 -2.28 -3.74
N ILE A 109 -28.18 -2.83 -2.62
CA ILE A 109 -28.20 -2.15 -1.32
C ILE A 109 -27.36 -0.87 -1.38
N ASP A 110 -26.18 -0.94 -2.01
CA ASP A 110 -25.28 0.21 -2.15
C ASP A 110 -25.89 1.33 -2.98
N ARG A 111 -26.44 0.97 -4.14
CA ARG A 111 -27.16 1.90 -5.00
C ARG A 111 -28.33 2.53 -4.26
N LYS A 112 -29.07 1.75 -3.47
CA LYS A 112 -30.18 2.27 -2.69
C LYS A 112 -29.72 3.22 -1.59
N ALA A 113 -28.71 2.85 -0.79
CA ALA A 113 -28.13 3.71 0.24
C ALA A 113 -27.67 5.06 -0.33
N LYS A 114 -26.94 5.05 -1.45
CA LYS A 114 -26.45 6.25 -2.15
C LYS A 114 -27.58 7.16 -2.65
N SER A 115 -28.75 6.59 -2.96
CA SER A 115 -29.93 7.35 -3.41
C SER A 115 -30.71 8.04 -2.29
N ILE A 116 -30.54 7.61 -1.03
CA ILE A 116 -31.31 8.15 0.10
C ILE A 116 -30.73 9.50 0.51
N LYS A 117 -31.49 10.57 0.23
CA LYS A 117 -31.19 11.92 0.71
C LYS A 117 -31.91 12.14 2.04
N TYR A 118 -31.12 12.31 3.10
CA TYR A 118 -31.60 12.63 4.43
C TYR A 118 -30.94 13.93 4.90
N THR A 119 -31.75 14.88 5.35
CA THR A 119 -31.30 16.22 5.77
C THR A 119 -31.47 16.47 7.26
N GLY A 120 -32.13 15.57 7.99
CA GLY A 120 -32.28 15.67 9.44
C GLY A 120 -31.02 15.25 10.20
N ASN A 121 -31.11 15.31 11.53
CA ASN A 121 -30.03 14.97 12.46
C ASN A 121 -30.43 13.90 13.49
N SER A 122 -31.52 13.18 13.25
CA SER A 122 -32.03 12.14 14.14
C SER A 122 -31.57 10.76 13.68
N VAL A 123 -30.79 10.08 14.52
CA VAL A 123 -30.41 8.67 14.30
C VAL A 123 -31.64 7.77 14.20
N GLU A 124 -32.66 8.03 15.03
CA GLU A 124 -33.91 7.26 15.02
C GLU A 124 -34.60 7.35 13.65
N GLU A 125 -34.82 8.57 13.17
CA GLU A 125 -35.49 8.79 11.87
C GLU A 125 -34.69 8.19 10.72
N LEU A 126 -33.38 8.40 10.69
CA LEU A 126 -32.51 7.83 9.67
C LEU A 126 -32.56 6.30 9.70
N SER A 127 -32.49 5.67 10.88
CA SER A 127 -32.58 4.21 11.03
C SER A 127 -33.91 3.65 10.51
N GLN A 128 -35.02 4.36 10.74
CA GLN A 128 -36.34 3.99 10.22
C GLN A 128 -36.42 4.12 8.69
N ILE A 129 -35.72 5.09 8.09
CA ILE A 129 -35.64 5.22 6.63
C ILE A 129 -34.81 4.09 6.03
N LEU A 130 -33.63 3.83 6.58
CA LEU A 130 -32.70 2.81 6.07
C LEU A 130 -33.30 1.39 6.20
N SER A 131 -33.93 1.08 7.34
CA SER A 131 -34.51 -0.25 7.61
C SER A 131 -35.61 -0.67 6.63
N ARG A 132 -36.31 0.27 5.97
CA ARG A 132 -37.30 -0.03 4.91
C ARG A 132 -36.70 -0.77 3.72
N TYR A 133 -35.39 -0.68 3.52
CA TYR A 133 -34.68 -1.24 2.37
C TYR A 133 -33.71 -2.36 2.74
N ALA A 134 -33.56 -2.68 4.02
CA ALA A 134 -32.61 -3.67 4.51
C ALA A 134 -33.32 -4.74 5.36
N LYS A 135 -33.36 -5.98 4.85
CA LYS A 135 -34.11 -7.08 5.46
C LYS A 135 -33.23 -7.93 6.38
N THR A 136 -32.08 -8.38 5.88
CA THR A 136 -31.14 -9.24 6.63
C THR A 136 -30.21 -8.42 7.52
N GLU A 137 -29.58 -9.04 8.52
CA GLU A 137 -28.57 -8.36 9.35
C GLU A 137 -27.41 -7.81 8.50
N ALA A 138 -26.96 -8.58 7.51
CA ALA A 138 -25.95 -8.15 6.55
C ALA A 138 -26.42 -6.97 5.68
N ASP A 139 -27.67 -6.93 5.22
CA ASP A 139 -28.20 -5.78 4.47
C ASP A 139 -28.26 -4.53 5.35
N LYS A 140 -28.65 -4.70 6.63
CA LYS A 140 -28.71 -3.61 7.60
C LYS A 140 -27.32 -3.05 7.86
N ALA A 141 -26.35 -3.91 8.13
CA ALA A 141 -24.96 -3.52 8.32
C ALA A 141 -24.40 -2.79 7.09
N ARG A 142 -24.70 -3.30 5.88
CA ARG A 142 -24.22 -2.72 4.62
C ARG A 142 -24.89 -1.41 4.28
N ILE A 143 -26.21 -1.27 4.46
CA ILE A 143 -26.90 -0.03 4.11
C ILE A 143 -26.45 1.12 5.01
N ILE A 144 -26.18 0.85 6.30
CA ILE A 144 -25.59 1.83 7.23
C ILE A 144 -24.19 2.22 6.75
N TYR A 145 -23.33 1.23 6.48
CA TYR A 145 -21.97 1.46 5.98
C TYR A 145 -21.97 2.35 4.74
N THR A 146 -22.74 1.97 3.73
CA THR A 146 -22.76 2.67 2.44
C THR A 146 -23.41 4.05 2.55
N TRP A 147 -24.41 4.23 3.42
CA TRP A 147 -24.99 5.55 3.62
C TRP A 147 -24.00 6.50 4.32
N ILE A 148 -23.32 6.06 5.38
CA ILE A 148 -22.34 6.88 6.11
C ILE A 148 -21.17 7.27 5.19
N THR A 149 -20.54 6.28 4.56
CA THR A 149 -19.36 6.47 3.68
C THR A 149 -19.63 7.40 2.50
N TYR A 150 -20.89 7.51 2.06
CA TYR A 150 -21.27 8.37 0.95
C TYR A 150 -21.73 9.77 1.37
N ASN A 151 -22.20 9.96 2.61
CA ASN A 151 -22.85 11.20 3.05
C ASN A 151 -22.07 11.97 4.13
N ILE A 152 -21.02 11.39 4.72
CA ILE A 152 -20.19 12.04 5.74
C ILE A 152 -18.80 12.27 5.17
N SER A 153 -18.22 13.44 5.44
CA SER A 153 -16.86 13.83 5.05
C SER A 153 -15.89 13.69 6.22
N TYR A 154 -14.62 13.41 5.93
CA TYR A 154 -13.59 13.40 6.96
C TYR A 154 -13.08 14.82 7.28
N ASP A 155 -13.09 15.19 8.56
CA ASP A 155 -12.69 16.51 9.02
C ASP A 155 -11.20 16.60 9.32
N VAL A 156 -10.41 16.93 8.31
CA VAL A 156 -8.94 17.09 8.42
C VAL A 156 -8.58 18.26 9.34
N GLY A 157 -9.41 19.30 9.40
CA GLY A 157 -9.19 20.46 10.26
C GLY A 157 -9.32 20.08 11.74
N ALA A 158 -10.44 19.44 12.10
CA ALA A 158 -10.67 18.92 13.45
C ALA A 158 -9.61 17.90 13.88
N LEU A 159 -9.14 17.05 12.96
CA LEU A 159 -8.04 16.12 13.26
C LEU A 159 -6.75 16.87 13.60
N ASN A 160 -6.39 17.87 12.79
CA ASN A 160 -5.20 18.69 13.03
C ASN A 160 -5.31 19.46 14.35
N ASP A 161 -6.48 20.01 14.66
CA ASP A 161 -6.75 20.73 15.90
C ASP A 161 -6.67 19.81 17.12
N LEU A 162 -7.15 18.56 17.02
CA LEU A 162 -6.99 17.56 18.06
C LEU A 162 -5.52 17.27 18.35
N PHE A 163 -4.72 16.99 17.32
CA PHE A 163 -3.32 16.60 17.52
C PHE A 163 -2.39 17.76 17.87
N ASN A 164 -2.58 18.93 17.25
CA ASN A 164 -1.68 20.07 17.42
C ASN A 164 -2.10 21.02 18.54
N ASN A 165 -3.42 21.15 18.78
CA ASN A 165 -3.97 22.17 19.67
C ASN A 165 -4.75 21.57 20.86
N ASN A 166 -4.91 20.23 20.92
CA ASN A 166 -5.70 19.53 21.93
C ASN A 166 -7.16 20.02 22.00
N ILE A 167 -7.72 20.39 20.84
CA ILE A 167 -9.12 20.80 20.71
C ILE A 167 -9.93 19.59 20.24
N TYR A 168 -10.82 19.12 21.11
CA TYR A 168 -11.63 17.94 20.87
C TYR A 168 -12.86 18.28 20.02
N PRO A 169 -13.08 17.62 18.87
CA PRO A 169 -14.30 17.80 18.12
C PRO A 169 -15.50 17.17 18.84
N ASP A 170 -16.69 17.74 18.61
CA ASP A 170 -17.94 17.15 19.07
C ASP A 170 -18.37 16.02 18.14
N VAL A 171 -18.29 14.79 18.66
CA VAL A 171 -18.54 13.55 17.91
C VAL A 171 -19.91 12.94 18.18
N ARG A 172 -20.81 13.70 18.81
CA ARG A 172 -22.20 13.28 19.02
C ARG A 172 -22.93 13.13 17.69
N THR A 173 -23.73 12.08 17.56
CA THR A 173 -24.33 11.69 16.27
C THR A 173 -25.24 12.76 15.67
N GLU A 174 -25.94 13.55 16.48
CA GLU A 174 -26.76 14.67 16.03
C GLU A 174 -25.91 15.79 15.43
N ILE A 175 -24.71 16.03 15.96
CA ILE A 175 -23.77 17.00 15.41
C ILE A 175 -23.20 16.48 14.10
N VAL A 176 -22.73 15.24 14.06
CA VAL A 176 -22.19 14.61 12.83
C VAL A 176 -23.24 14.59 11.72
N LEU A 177 -24.49 14.25 12.02
CA LEU A 177 -25.57 14.29 11.03
C LEU A 177 -25.91 15.72 10.61
N ASN A 178 -25.79 16.71 11.48
CA ASN A 178 -26.03 18.10 11.11
C ASN A 178 -24.89 18.68 10.23
N THR A 179 -23.62 18.44 10.60
CA THR A 179 -22.44 19.00 9.90
C THR A 179 -22.04 18.20 8.68
N ARG A 180 -22.42 16.91 8.59
CA ARG A 180 -21.95 15.95 7.59
C ARG A 180 -20.41 15.83 7.56
N SER A 181 -19.74 16.11 8.67
CA SER A 181 -18.28 16.12 8.79
C SER A 181 -17.85 15.65 10.17
N THR A 182 -16.87 14.74 10.25
CA THR A 182 -16.31 14.27 11.53
C THR A 182 -14.97 13.54 11.36
N ILE A 183 -14.35 13.13 12.46
CA ILE A 183 -13.16 12.27 12.50
C ILE A 183 -13.54 10.80 12.80
N CYS A 184 -12.56 9.89 12.84
CA CYS A 184 -12.79 8.45 12.98
C CYS A 184 -13.73 8.05 14.12
N SER A 185 -13.62 8.68 15.29
CA SER A 185 -14.50 8.43 16.43
C SER A 185 -15.97 8.77 16.15
N GLY A 186 -16.26 9.86 15.44
CA GLY A 186 -17.64 10.22 15.08
C GLY A 186 -18.24 9.32 14.00
N TYR A 187 -17.41 8.82 13.07
CA TYR A 187 -17.82 7.76 12.13
C TYR A 187 -18.22 6.49 12.88
N ALA A 188 -17.35 6.00 13.76
CA ALA A 188 -17.57 4.78 14.52
C ALA A 188 -18.79 4.89 15.46
N ASN A 189 -19.00 6.06 16.07
CA ASN A 189 -20.16 6.35 16.90
C ASN A 189 -21.46 6.36 16.07
N LEU A 190 -21.49 7.10 14.95
CA LEU A 190 -22.68 7.15 14.10
C LEU A 190 -23.07 5.75 13.58
N TYR A 191 -22.09 4.96 13.15
CA TYR A 191 -22.34 3.58 12.74
C TYR A 191 -22.94 2.76 13.87
N GLN A 192 -22.34 2.78 15.07
CA GLN A 192 -22.81 2.01 16.21
C GLN A 192 -24.23 2.39 16.62
N GLN A 193 -24.56 3.68 16.67
CA GLN A 193 -25.91 4.13 17.05
C GLN A 193 -26.97 3.71 16.01
N LEU A 194 -26.67 3.84 14.71
CA LEU A 194 -27.56 3.35 13.65
C LEU A 194 -27.71 1.82 13.70
N ALA A 195 -26.62 1.09 13.92
CA ALA A 195 -26.63 -0.36 14.05
C ALA A 195 -27.51 -0.81 15.22
N LYS A 196 -27.34 -0.19 16.39
CA LYS A 196 -28.16 -0.44 17.59
C LYS A 196 -29.64 -0.19 17.33
N LYS A 197 -30.00 0.93 16.68
CA LYS A 197 -31.39 1.24 16.31
C LYS A 197 -31.99 0.28 15.29
N MET A 198 -31.17 -0.31 14.43
CA MET A 198 -31.59 -1.32 13.46
C MET A 198 -31.56 -2.75 14.01
N GLY A 199 -31.26 -2.92 15.31
CA GLY A 199 -31.28 -4.19 16.02
C GLY A 199 -30.00 -5.02 15.91
N LEU A 200 -28.89 -4.42 15.46
CA LEU A 200 -27.58 -5.08 15.37
C LEU A 200 -26.78 -4.86 16.65
N LYS A 201 -25.96 -5.85 17.02
CA LYS A 201 -24.92 -5.66 18.04
C LYS A 201 -23.67 -5.08 17.37
N SER A 202 -23.17 -3.96 17.88
CA SER A 202 -22.00 -3.26 17.36
C SER A 202 -21.14 -2.74 18.51
N VAL A 203 -19.83 -2.91 18.39
CA VAL A 203 -18.81 -2.43 19.34
C VAL A 203 -17.92 -1.43 18.62
N ILE A 204 -17.52 -0.36 19.30
CA ILE A 204 -16.43 0.51 18.83
C ILE A 204 -15.12 -0.13 19.27
N VAL A 205 -14.24 -0.38 18.30
CA VAL A 205 -12.91 -0.92 18.52
C VAL A 205 -11.91 0.22 18.41
N LEU A 206 -11.10 0.39 19.45
CA LEU A 206 -10.00 1.33 19.48
C LEU A 206 -8.70 0.62 19.17
N GLY A 207 -7.79 1.32 18.49
CA GLY A 207 -6.45 0.79 18.26
C GLY A 207 -5.59 1.67 17.38
N TYR A 208 -4.73 1.01 16.63
CA TYR A 208 -3.66 1.57 15.82
C TYR A 208 -3.96 1.29 14.35
N ALA A 209 -3.84 2.32 13.52
CA ALA A 209 -3.97 2.22 12.07
C ALA A 209 -2.71 2.72 11.36
N LYS A 210 -2.24 1.96 10.36
CA LYS A 210 -1.10 2.32 9.50
C LYS A 210 -1.53 3.27 8.38
N GLY A 211 -1.81 4.53 8.72
CA GLY A 211 -2.09 5.59 7.73
C GLY A 211 -0.86 6.03 6.92
N GLU A 212 -1.01 7.03 6.04
CA GLU A 212 0.08 7.50 5.14
C GLU A 212 1.36 7.93 5.86
N ASN A 213 1.26 8.40 7.10
CA ASN A 213 2.39 8.86 7.91
C ASN A 213 2.78 7.88 9.03
N TYR A 214 2.34 6.62 8.96
CA TYR A 214 2.69 5.64 9.98
C TYR A 214 4.19 5.37 9.99
N ILE A 215 4.82 5.56 11.14
CA ILE A 215 6.23 5.27 11.37
C ILE A 215 6.34 4.23 12.47
N VAL A 216 6.85 3.06 12.09
CA VAL A 216 7.13 1.95 13.00
C VAL A 216 7.94 2.45 14.20
N GLY A 217 7.44 2.19 15.41
CA GLY A 217 8.07 2.57 16.67
C GLY A 217 7.79 3.99 17.18
N LEU A 218 7.17 4.87 16.37
CA LEU A 218 6.76 6.22 16.80
C LEU A 218 5.26 6.32 17.11
N ASP A 219 4.43 5.51 16.44
CA ASP A 219 2.97 5.48 16.64
C ASP A 219 2.55 4.60 17.84
N ASN A 220 2.91 5.06 19.04
CA ASN A 220 2.68 4.32 20.30
C ASN A 220 1.33 4.60 20.97
N ASN A 221 0.55 5.55 20.44
CA ASN A 221 -0.78 5.90 20.98
C ASN A 221 -1.91 5.40 20.06
N VAL A 222 -3.05 5.04 20.65
CA VAL A 222 -4.29 4.76 19.92
C VAL A 222 -4.62 5.95 19.02
N ASN A 223 -4.59 5.70 17.71
CA ASN A 223 -4.72 6.71 16.66
C ASN A 223 -5.92 6.47 15.74
N HIS A 224 -6.73 5.44 16.01
CA HIS A 224 -7.91 5.14 15.19
C HIS A 224 -9.05 4.47 15.96
N ALA A 225 -10.25 4.55 15.40
CA ALA A 225 -11.47 3.94 15.90
C ALA A 225 -12.32 3.39 14.74
N TRP A 226 -12.79 2.16 14.86
CA TRP A 226 -13.65 1.48 13.88
C TRP A 226 -14.72 0.64 14.61
N ASN A 227 -15.48 -0.19 13.89
CA ASN A 227 -16.51 -1.03 14.49
C ASN A 227 -16.26 -2.54 14.28
N ALA A 228 -16.72 -3.33 15.24
CA ALA A 228 -17.02 -4.74 15.05
C ALA A 228 -18.53 -4.94 15.16
N VAL A 229 -19.13 -5.68 14.23
CA VAL A 229 -20.59 -5.87 14.15
C VAL A 229 -20.92 -7.35 14.11
N LYS A 230 -21.90 -7.77 14.92
CA LYS A 230 -22.38 -9.16 14.91
C LYS A 230 -23.44 -9.30 13.82
N ILE A 231 -23.19 -10.20 12.87
CA ILE A 231 -24.07 -10.54 11.74
C ILE A 231 -24.18 -12.06 11.68
N ASP A 232 -25.39 -12.60 11.74
CA ASP A 232 -25.67 -14.03 11.66
C ASP A 232 -24.77 -14.84 12.61
N SER A 233 -24.68 -14.37 13.86
CA SER A 233 -23.85 -14.90 14.96
C SER A 233 -22.34 -14.71 14.88
N ASN A 234 -21.78 -14.17 13.80
CA ASN A 234 -20.34 -13.92 13.63
C ASN A 234 -20.00 -12.45 13.77
N TRP A 235 -18.81 -12.13 14.28
CA TRP A 235 -18.32 -10.74 14.35
C TRP A 235 -17.54 -10.38 13.08
N TYR A 236 -17.79 -9.19 12.56
CA TYR A 236 -17.15 -8.66 11.34
C TYR A 236 -16.57 -7.28 11.60
N LEU A 237 -15.38 -7.01 11.05
CA LEU A 237 -14.70 -5.73 11.15
C LEU A 237 -15.21 -4.77 10.07
N ILE A 238 -15.54 -3.54 10.47
CA ILE A 238 -16.08 -2.50 9.59
C ILE A 238 -15.41 -1.17 9.92
N ASP A 239 -14.86 -0.50 8.92
CA ASP A 239 -14.34 0.86 9.02
C ASP A 239 -15.01 1.79 8.00
N THR A 240 -15.98 2.57 8.47
CA THR A 240 -16.64 3.61 7.66
C THR A 240 -15.76 4.83 7.37
N THR A 241 -14.70 5.07 8.14
CA THR A 241 -13.78 6.18 7.86
C THR A 241 -12.93 5.88 6.64
N TRP A 242 -12.23 4.75 6.63
CA TRP A 242 -11.41 4.35 5.48
C TRP A 242 -12.28 3.89 4.30
N GLY A 243 -13.51 3.46 4.58
CA GLY A 243 -14.56 3.21 3.58
C GLY A 243 -15.08 4.45 2.86
N ALA A 244 -14.96 5.65 3.46
CA ALA A 244 -15.47 6.90 2.90
C ALA A 244 -14.51 7.57 1.91
N GLY A 245 -13.20 7.33 2.05
CA GLY A 245 -12.19 7.92 1.19
C GLY A 245 -10.83 8.03 1.84
N THR A 246 -9.97 8.86 1.25
CA THR A 246 -8.59 9.08 1.70
C THR A 246 -8.31 10.54 2.01
N VAL A 247 -7.36 10.81 2.88
CA VAL A 247 -6.85 12.16 3.12
C VAL A 247 -5.60 12.35 2.29
N THR A 248 -5.54 13.45 1.55
CA THR A 248 -4.36 13.85 0.78
C THR A 248 -3.90 15.23 1.22
N ASN A 249 -2.76 15.70 0.71
CA ASN A 249 -2.30 17.09 0.90
C ASN A 249 -3.32 18.15 0.42
N ASN A 250 -4.30 17.78 -0.41
CA ASN A 250 -5.36 18.67 -0.88
C ASN A 250 -6.64 18.58 -0.03
N GLY A 251 -6.62 17.84 1.09
CA GLY A 251 -7.77 17.57 1.94
C GLY A 251 -8.37 16.17 1.73
N PHE A 252 -9.57 15.98 2.26
CA PHE A 252 -10.33 14.73 2.13
C PHE A 252 -10.82 14.51 0.70
N ASN A 253 -10.52 13.33 0.15
CA ASN A 253 -10.99 12.86 -1.14
C ASN A 253 -12.00 11.73 -0.92
N ALA A 254 -13.29 12.04 -1.13
CA ALA A 254 -14.37 11.08 -0.98
C ALA A 254 -14.29 10.00 -2.08
N GLN A 255 -14.11 8.76 -1.66
CA GLN A 255 -14.05 7.59 -2.52
C GLN A 255 -14.61 6.39 -1.76
N PHE A 256 -15.83 6.00 -2.13
CA PHE A 256 -16.46 4.80 -1.56
C PHE A 256 -15.58 3.58 -1.81
N ASN A 257 -15.15 2.94 -0.74
CA ASN A 257 -14.34 1.73 -0.78
C ASN A 257 -15.10 0.58 -0.10
N PRO A 258 -15.52 -0.47 -0.82
CA PRO A 258 -16.25 -1.58 -0.24
C PRO A 258 -15.37 -2.54 0.58
N PHE A 259 -14.03 -2.49 0.44
CA PHE A 259 -13.09 -3.38 1.13
C PHE A 259 -13.22 -3.30 2.65
N TYR A 260 -13.44 -2.11 3.20
CA TYR A 260 -13.55 -1.87 4.65
C TYR A 260 -14.92 -2.24 5.25
N PHE A 261 -15.73 -3.01 4.54
CA PHE A 261 -16.97 -3.58 5.06
C PHE A 261 -16.83 -5.09 5.22
N ALA A 262 -16.93 -5.56 6.46
CA ALA A 262 -16.86 -6.97 6.82
C ALA A 262 -15.58 -7.64 6.30
N THR A 263 -14.48 -6.88 6.31
CA THR A 263 -13.17 -7.31 5.82
C THR A 263 -12.70 -8.54 6.56
N ASN A 264 -12.12 -9.50 5.84
CA ASN A 264 -11.45 -10.65 6.44
C ASN A 264 -10.39 -10.17 7.47
N PRO A 265 -10.43 -10.63 8.73
CA PRO A 265 -9.49 -10.15 9.74
C PRO A 265 -8.01 -10.43 9.42
N ARG A 266 -7.71 -11.46 8.62
CA ARG A 266 -6.35 -11.74 8.11
C ARG A 266 -5.83 -10.68 7.13
N GLU A 267 -6.73 -9.91 6.54
CA GLU A 267 -6.43 -8.82 5.61
C GLU A 267 -6.47 -7.48 6.34
N PHE A 268 -7.48 -7.29 7.21
CA PHE A 268 -7.66 -6.07 8.00
C PHE A 268 -6.47 -5.79 8.93
N ILE A 269 -5.87 -6.84 9.50
CA ILE A 269 -4.71 -6.73 10.42
C ILE A 269 -3.48 -6.10 9.78
N TYR A 270 -3.35 -6.07 8.44
CA TYR A 270 -2.22 -5.39 7.80
C TYR A 270 -2.18 -3.89 8.09
N THR A 271 -3.35 -3.30 8.32
CA THR A 271 -3.49 -1.87 8.55
C THR A 271 -4.06 -1.54 9.92
N HIS A 272 -4.83 -2.43 10.56
CA HIS A 272 -5.55 -2.15 11.80
C HIS A 272 -5.20 -3.13 12.92
N PHE A 273 -4.66 -2.63 14.02
CA PHE A 273 -4.34 -3.40 15.21
C PHE A 273 -5.14 -2.90 16.42
N PRO A 274 -6.05 -3.68 17.00
CA PRO A 274 -6.85 -3.24 18.14
C PRO A 274 -6.02 -3.13 19.43
N GLU A 275 -6.40 -2.21 20.32
CA GLU A 275 -5.83 -2.10 21.68
C GLU A 275 -6.18 -3.34 22.52
N ASN A 276 -7.37 -3.91 22.32
CA ASN A 276 -7.77 -5.18 22.90
C ASN A 276 -7.66 -6.29 21.83
N ASP A 277 -6.65 -7.16 22.00
CA ASP A 277 -6.29 -8.21 21.04
C ASP A 277 -7.44 -9.16 20.68
N LYS A 278 -8.46 -9.28 21.55
CA LYS A 278 -9.64 -10.11 21.25
C LYS A 278 -10.39 -9.61 20.01
N TRP A 279 -10.34 -8.31 19.73
CA TRP A 279 -10.95 -7.70 18.54
C TRP A 279 -10.12 -7.85 17.27
N GLN A 280 -8.97 -8.53 17.32
CA GLN A 280 -8.28 -8.94 16.09
C GLN A 280 -9.11 -9.96 15.33
N LEU A 281 -9.96 -10.73 16.04
CA LEU A 281 -10.71 -11.86 15.50
C LEU A 281 -9.79 -12.92 14.83
N LEU A 282 -8.50 -12.92 15.15
CA LEU A 282 -7.52 -13.86 14.63
C LEU A 282 -7.31 -15.04 15.58
N ASN A 283 -6.95 -16.18 15.01
CA ASN A 283 -6.47 -17.34 15.74
C ASN A 283 -5.32 -18.00 14.95
N PRO A 284 -4.08 -17.98 15.47
CA PRO A 284 -3.65 -17.28 16.69
C PRO A 284 -3.76 -15.75 16.55
N ILE A 285 -3.82 -15.03 17.69
CA ILE A 285 -3.69 -13.57 17.70
C ILE A 285 -2.27 -13.17 17.30
N MET A 286 -2.14 -12.00 16.67
CA MET A 286 -0.89 -11.37 16.28
C MET A 286 -0.38 -10.45 17.38
N SER A 287 0.93 -10.46 17.65
CA SER A 287 1.53 -9.50 18.57
C SER A 287 1.71 -8.12 17.92
N ARG A 288 1.83 -7.07 18.75
CA ARG A 288 2.09 -5.72 18.24
C ARG A 288 3.38 -5.61 17.42
N SER A 289 4.43 -6.33 17.82
CA SER A 289 5.71 -6.34 17.10
C SER A 289 5.59 -6.97 15.72
N GLU A 290 4.81 -8.04 15.57
CA GLU A 290 4.55 -8.67 14.27
C GLU A 290 3.70 -7.74 13.39
N PHE A 291 2.67 -7.12 13.97
CA PHE A 291 1.87 -6.12 13.27
C PHE A 291 2.75 -5.00 12.72
N ASP A 292 3.62 -4.41 13.54
CA ASP A 292 4.51 -3.32 13.16
C ASP A 292 5.47 -3.74 12.03
N SER A 293 5.87 -5.01 11.97
CA SER A 293 6.76 -5.51 10.92
C SER A 293 6.06 -5.77 9.60
N LEU A 294 4.73 -6.00 9.55
CA LEU A 294 4.01 -6.34 8.32
C LEU A 294 4.24 -5.33 7.19
N ALA A 295 4.36 -5.84 5.97
CA ALA A 295 4.45 -5.08 4.73
C ALA A 295 3.33 -4.06 4.59
N ASN A 296 3.65 -2.91 3.99
CA ASN A 296 2.63 -1.90 3.71
C ASN A 296 1.87 -2.28 2.43
N VAL A 297 0.69 -2.88 2.59
CA VAL A 297 -0.15 -3.35 1.49
C VAL A 297 -1.38 -2.47 1.33
N SER A 298 -1.88 -2.36 0.10
CA SER A 298 -3.16 -1.71 -0.18
C SER A 298 -4.31 -2.75 -0.23
N PRO A 299 -5.58 -2.33 -0.10
CA PRO A 299 -6.74 -3.19 -0.36
C PRO A 299 -6.66 -3.96 -1.67
N THR A 300 -6.08 -3.33 -2.69
CA THR A 300 -6.00 -3.89 -4.04
C THR A 300 -5.15 -5.16 -4.13
N LEU A 301 -4.23 -5.37 -3.19
CA LEU A 301 -3.53 -6.65 -3.07
C LEU A 301 -4.52 -7.80 -2.86
N PHE A 302 -5.51 -7.62 -1.99
CA PHE A 302 -6.51 -8.62 -1.68
C PHE A 302 -7.62 -8.68 -2.75
N GLU A 303 -8.07 -7.54 -3.26
CA GLU A 303 -9.09 -7.48 -4.33
C GLU A 303 -8.67 -8.24 -5.60
N TYR A 304 -7.37 -8.32 -5.87
CA TYR A 304 -6.80 -9.05 -7.00
C TYR A 304 -6.26 -10.44 -6.64
N ASP A 305 -6.61 -10.96 -5.46
CA ASP A 305 -6.19 -12.27 -4.94
C ASP A 305 -4.65 -12.47 -4.97
N ILE A 306 -3.89 -11.40 -4.72
CA ILE A 306 -2.43 -11.43 -4.68
C ILE A 306 -1.96 -11.83 -3.28
N GLN A 307 -1.00 -12.77 -3.20
CA GLN A 307 -0.40 -13.19 -1.94
C GLN A 307 1.09 -12.90 -1.94
N LEU A 308 1.61 -12.37 -0.83
CA LEU A 308 3.04 -12.22 -0.60
C LEU A 308 3.64 -13.60 -0.31
N LEU A 309 4.47 -14.14 -1.21
CA LEU A 309 5.16 -15.42 -0.99
C LEU A 309 6.52 -15.24 -0.32
N SER A 310 7.19 -14.11 -0.56
CA SER A 310 8.42 -13.74 0.13
C SER A 310 8.29 -12.39 0.81
N HIS A 311 9.12 -12.18 1.84
CA HIS A 311 9.25 -10.92 2.59
C HIS A 311 7.89 -10.36 3.06
N PRO A 312 7.23 -10.99 4.04
CA PRO A 312 5.97 -10.47 4.58
C PRO A 312 6.14 -9.14 5.35
N ASN A 313 7.38 -8.69 5.56
CA ASN A 313 7.71 -7.55 6.39
C ASN A 313 8.08 -6.31 5.56
N VAL A 314 7.70 -5.12 6.04
CA VAL A 314 7.92 -3.84 5.36
C VAL A 314 9.40 -3.47 5.24
N ASN A 315 10.19 -3.74 6.29
CA ASN A 315 11.61 -3.44 6.33
C ASN A 315 12.40 -4.69 5.96
N ILE A 316 13.24 -4.59 4.93
CA ILE A 316 14.11 -5.64 4.45
C ILE A 316 15.55 -5.14 4.57
N SER A 317 16.44 -5.94 5.14
CA SER A 317 17.88 -5.68 5.13
C SER A 317 18.55 -6.77 4.32
N THR A 318 19.37 -6.40 3.35
CA THR A 318 20.13 -7.34 2.53
C THR A 318 21.59 -6.91 2.41
N ASP A 319 22.50 -7.86 2.54
CA ASP A 319 23.93 -7.67 2.22
C ASP A 319 24.20 -7.91 0.72
N GLU A 320 23.20 -8.38 -0.02
CA GLU A 320 23.28 -8.59 -1.45
C GLU A 320 23.04 -7.29 -2.24
N ASN A 321 23.50 -7.28 -3.49
CA ASN A 321 23.31 -6.16 -4.39
C ASN A 321 21.93 -6.15 -5.08
N ASN A 322 21.11 -7.16 -4.81
CA ASN A 322 19.76 -7.31 -5.32
C ASN A 322 18.85 -8.02 -4.31
N ILE A 323 17.54 -8.01 -4.57
CA ILE A 323 16.55 -8.87 -3.92
C ILE A 323 15.60 -9.46 -4.95
N ASN A 324 14.91 -10.53 -4.56
CA ASN A 324 13.82 -11.12 -5.32
C ASN A 324 12.53 -11.20 -4.46
N ILE A 325 11.54 -10.38 -4.80
CA ILE A 325 10.20 -10.44 -4.21
C ILE A 325 9.32 -11.39 -5.02
N ALA A 326 8.69 -12.35 -4.36
CA ALA A 326 7.82 -13.33 -4.98
C ALA A 326 6.36 -13.09 -4.55
N LEU A 327 5.48 -12.99 -5.53
CA LEU A 327 4.03 -12.85 -5.36
C LEU A 327 3.33 -14.04 -6.00
N LYS A 328 2.34 -14.63 -5.32
CA LYS A 328 1.37 -15.52 -5.98
C LYS A 328 0.26 -14.65 -6.54
N VAL A 329 -0.09 -14.85 -7.81
CA VAL A 329 -1.11 -14.06 -8.49
C VAL A 329 -1.99 -14.92 -9.39
N PRO A 330 -3.25 -14.54 -9.62
CA PRO A 330 -4.06 -15.12 -10.68
C PRO A 330 -3.40 -15.01 -12.07
N LYS A 331 -3.76 -15.92 -12.98
CA LYS A 331 -3.17 -15.98 -14.33
C LYS A 331 -3.37 -14.68 -15.13
N ASN A 332 -4.48 -13.98 -14.92
CA ASN A 332 -4.80 -12.71 -15.58
C ASN A 332 -4.19 -11.47 -14.91
N VAL A 333 -3.42 -11.60 -13.83
CA VAL A 333 -2.77 -10.44 -13.19
C VAL A 333 -1.38 -10.20 -13.74
N VAL A 334 -1.04 -8.93 -13.91
CA VAL A 334 0.28 -8.40 -14.28
C VAL A 334 0.74 -7.36 -13.28
N ALA A 335 2.04 -7.20 -13.13
CA ALA A 335 2.63 -6.25 -12.20
C ALA A 335 3.77 -5.44 -12.86
N ILE A 336 4.04 -4.29 -12.26
CA ILE A 336 5.22 -3.47 -12.51
C ILE A 336 5.81 -3.08 -11.15
N ALA A 337 7.06 -2.66 -11.13
CA ALA A 337 7.71 -2.18 -9.91
C ALA A 337 8.47 -0.89 -10.21
N THR A 338 8.63 -0.06 -9.18
CA THR A 338 9.51 1.11 -9.22
C THR A 338 10.40 1.14 -8.00
N LEU A 339 11.65 1.53 -8.20
CA LEU A 339 12.63 1.66 -7.13
C LEU A 339 12.98 3.14 -6.95
N LYS A 340 13.00 3.61 -5.71
CA LYS A 340 13.39 4.97 -5.33
C LYS A 340 14.60 4.92 -4.40
N PHE A 341 15.51 5.86 -4.58
CA PHE A 341 16.66 6.12 -3.71
C PHE A 341 16.65 7.61 -3.36
N GLU A 342 16.71 7.96 -2.09
CA GLU A 342 16.61 9.36 -1.61
C GLU A 342 15.42 10.13 -2.24
N GLU A 343 14.22 9.54 -2.24
CA GLU A 343 12.98 10.07 -2.85
C GLU A 343 13.02 10.26 -4.38
N LYS A 344 14.13 9.93 -5.05
CA LYS A 344 14.25 9.96 -6.51
C LYS A 344 13.99 8.58 -7.08
N GLN A 345 13.02 8.50 -7.98
CA GLN A 345 12.78 7.28 -8.75
C GLN A 345 13.98 7.01 -9.67
N LEU A 346 14.53 5.80 -9.58
CA LEU A 346 15.59 5.31 -10.44
C LEU A 346 15.05 4.92 -11.83
N GLN A 347 15.97 4.66 -12.75
CA GLN A 347 15.62 4.12 -14.08
C GLN A 347 14.94 2.76 -13.95
N ASP A 348 13.99 2.48 -14.84
CA ASP A 348 13.14 1.27 -14.75
C ASP A 348 13.94 -0.05 -14.82
N ASN A 349 15.14 -0.02 -15.36
CA ASN A 349 16.05 -1.17 -15.47
C ASN A 349 16.77 -1.53 -14.15
N TYR A 350 16.49 -0.87 -13.04
CA TYR A 350 16.85 -1.36 -11.70
C TYR A 350 15.80 -2.28 -11.09
N THR A 351 14.69 -2.51 -11.81
CA THR A 351 13.69 -3.51 -11.47
C THR A 351 13.45 -4.43 -12.66
N PHE A 352 13.17 -5.70 -12.41
CA PHE A 352 12.90 -6.68 -13.46
C PHE A 352 11.80 -7.63 -13.01
N VAL A 353 10.63 -7.47 -13.62
CA VAL A 353 9.41 -8.22 -13.29
C VAL A 353 9.25 -9.36 -14.28
N GLN A 354 9.08 -10.58 -13.77
CA GLN A 354 8.94 -11.80 -14.55
C GLN A 354 7.75 -12.62 -14.06
N LYS A 355 7.11 -13.37 -14.96
CA LYS A 355 6.05 -14.31 -14.57
C LYS A 355 6.55 -15.75 -14.66
N GLN A 356 6.34 -16.52 -13.59
CA GLN A 356 6.70 -17.94 -13.52
C GLN A 356 5.48 -18.75 -13.03
N GLY A 357 4.67 -19.24 -13.97
CA GLY A 357 3.44 -19.95 -13.64
C GLY A 357 2.42 -19.04 -12.96
N GLU A 358 2.04 -19.37 -11.72
CA GLU A 358 1.15 -18.56 -10.88
C GLU A 358 1.89 -17.52 -10.04
N ASN A 359 3.20 -17.34 -10.28
CA ASN A 359 4.01 -16.41 -9.51
C ASN A 359 4.48 -15.23 -10.38
N ILE A 360 4.57 -14.05 -9.79
CA ILE A 360 5.35 -12.94 -10.29
C ILE A 360 6.59 -12.80 -9.42
N LEU A 361 7.75 -12.72 -10.06
CA LEU A 361 9.04 -12.44 -9.43
C LEU A 361 9.46 -11.02 -9.78
N ILE A 362 9.78 -10.22 -8.77
CA ILE A 362 10.23 -8.84 -8.91
C ILE A 362 11.65 -8.80 -8.39
N ASN A 363 12.60 -8.73 -9.32
CA ASN A 363 14.00 -8.50 -8.97
C ASN A 363 14.23 -7.00 -8.86
N ALA A 364 14.85 -6.55 -7.78
CA ALA A 364 15.29 -5.17 -7.61
C ALA A 364 16.78 -5.16 -7.33
N SER A 365 17.52 -4.26 -7.98
CA SER A 365 18.98 -4.17 -7.92
C SER A 365 19.39 -2.79 -7.43
N PHE A 366 20.36 -2.72 -6.53
CA PHE A 366 20.68 -1.52 -5.76
C PHE A 366 22.05 -0.96 -6.17
N PRO A 367 22.14 0.13 -6.95
CA PRO A 367 23.42 0.64 -7.44
C PRO A 367 24.35 1.13 -6.32
N GLU A 368 23.79 1.79 -5.32
CA GLU A 368 24.52 2.42 -4.21
C GLU A 368 24.09 1.83 -2.86
N LYS A 369 24.96 1.95 -1.85
CA LYS A 369 24.58 1.61 -0.47
C LYS A 369 23.58 2.62 0.06
N GLY A 370 22.51 2.13 0.70
CA GLY A 370 21.59 2.99 1.44
C GLY A 370 20.16 2.46 1.47
N GLU A 371 19.22 3.37 1.74
CA GLU A 371 17.81 3.05 1.89
C GLU A 371 17.05 3.29 0.58
N TYR A 372 16.28 2.28 0.20
CA TYR A 372 15.47 2.26 -0.99
C TYR A 372 14.00 2.05 -0.65
N LYS A 373 13.13 2.58 -1.50
CA LYS A 373 11.70 2.26 -1.49
C LYS A 373 11.32 1.51 -2.75
N LEU A 374 10.87 0.27 -2.59
CA LEU A 374 10.35 -0.56 -3.68
C LEU A 374 8.82 -0.54 -3.62
N ASP A 375 8.21 0.10 -4.61
CA ASP A 375 6.76 0.12 -4.79
C ASP A 375 6.38 -0.88 -5.89
N ILE A 376 5.48 -1.80 -5.59
CA ILE A 376 4.95 -2.79 -6.55
C ILE A 376 3.49 -2.46 -6.85
N PHE A 377 3.16 -2.45 -8.13
CA PHE A 377 1.84 -2.12 -8.64
C PHE A 377 1.32 -3.27 -9.48
N ALA A 378 0.03 -3.59 -9.42
CA ALA A 378 -0.54 -4.71 -10.16
C ALA A 378 -1.97 -4.44 -10.61
N LYS A 379 -2.40 -5.11 -11.68
CA LYS A 379 -3.77 -5.06 -12.18
C LYS A 379 -4.13 -6.31 -12.98
N PRO A 380 -5.42 -6.61 -13.18
CA PRO A 380 -5.87 -7.51 -14.23
C PRO A 380 -5.44 -7.05 -15.63
N LYS A 381 -5.15 -8.00 -16.53
CA LYS A 381 -4.69 -7.75 -17.91
C LYS A 381 -5.72 -6.97 -18.72
N ASP A 382 -7.00 -7.20 -18.46
CA ASP A 382 -8.17 -6.64 -19.14
C ASP A 382 -8.59 -5.25 -18.64
N GLU A 383 -8.12 -4.82 -17.46
CA GLU A 383 -8.38 -3.47 -16.98
C GLU A 383 -7.53 -2.42 -17.71
N THR A 384 -8.14 -1.33 -18.16
CA THR A 384 -7.45 -0.22 -18.86
C THR A 384 -6.91 0.86 -17.91
N ASN A 385 -7.16 0.72 -16.60
CA ASN A 385 -6.77 1.70 -15.60
C ASN A 385 -5.25 1.71 -15.36
N SER A 386 -4.75 2.77 -14.74
CA SER A 386 -3.38 2.82 -14.23
C SER A 386 -3.14 1.70 -13.24
N TYR A 387 -1.91 1.18 -13.16
CA TYR A 387 -1.53 0.17 -12.17
C TYR A 387 -1.65 0.74 -10.74
N PRO A 388 -2.60 0.27 -9.90
CA PRO A 388 -2.68 0.67 -8.49
C PRO A 388 -1.52 0.04 -7.69
N LEU A 389 -1.07 0.77 -6.65
CA LEU A 389 -0.08 0.28 -5.71
C LEU A 389 -0.66 -0.92 -4.96
N VAL A 390 0.08 -2.02 -4.83
CA VAL A 390 -0.34 -3.20 -4.06
C VAL A 390 0.51 -3.43 -2.82
N VAL A 391 1.81 -3.18 -2.88
CA VAL A 391 2.71 -3.29 -1.72
C VAL A 391 3.92 -2.35 -1.86
N SER A 392 4.39 -1.85 -0.72
CA SER A 392 5.61 -1.03 -0.60
C SER A 392 6.55 -1.63 0.45
N TYR A 393 7.84 -1.64 0.13
CA TYR A 393 8.93 -2.07 1.02
C TYR A 393 9.97 -0.96 1.22
N ASN A 394 10.55 -0.91 2.41
CA ASN A 394 11.77 -0.15 2.72
C ASN A 394 12.92 -1.15 2.76
N ILE A 395 13.96 -0.90 1.95
CA ILE A 395 15.07 -1.84 1.79
C ILE A 395 16.38 -1.13 2.13
N LEU A 396 17.10 -1.64 3.11
CA LEU A 396 18.47 -1.27 3.38
C LEU A 396 19.40 -2.22 2.61
N ALA A 397 20.16 -1.68 1.66
CA ALA A 397 21.01 -2.46 0.76
C ALA A 397 22.47 -2.03 0.82
N SER A 398 23.37 -2.96 0.48
CA SER A 398 24.83 -2.77 0.47
C SER A 398 25.37 -2.11 -0.81
N GLY A 399 24.59 -2.07 -1.90
CA GLY A 399 24.93 -1.42 -3.18
C GLY A 399 25.58 -2.35 -4.21
N ASN A 400 26.22 -1.78 -5.25
CA ASN A 400 26.92 -2.48 -6.33
C ASN A 400 26.03 -3.38 -7.21
N GLY A 401 24.75 -3.04 -7.31
CA GLY A 401 23.76 -3.70 -8.14
C GLY A 401 23.90 -3.29 -9.60
N ASN A 402 23.80 -4.28 -10.50
CA ASN A 402 23.80 -4.04 -11.93
C ASN A 402 22.38 -3.79 -12.45
N GLN A 403 22.27 -3.05 -13.55
CA GLN A 403 21.00 -2.90 -14.27
C GLN A 403 20.58 -4.23 -14.91
N PHE A 404 19.28 -4.45 -15.04
CA PHE A 404 18.64 -5.53 -15.80
C PHE A 404 18.41 -5.14 -17.26
N PRO A 405 18.27 -6.09 -18.20
CA PRO A 405 17.89 -5.77 -19.56
C PRO A 405 16.52 -5.07 -19.58
N LYS A 406 16.37 -4.13 -20.51
CA LYS A 406 15.10 -3.43 -20.70
C LYS A 406 14.04 -4.38 -21.25
N THR A 407 12.90 -4.47 -20.59
CA THR A 407 11.75 -5.27 -21.04
C THR A 407 10.84 -4.49 -21.97
N PHE A 408 10.30 -5.16 -22.98
CA PHE A 408 9.24 -4.65 -23.85
C PHE A 408 7.89 -5.32 -23.54
N GLN A 409 6.81 -4.69 -23.98
CA GLN A 409 5.42 -5.12 -23.71
C GLN A 409 5.17 -6.61 -23.99
N HIS A 410 5.67 -7.13 -25.13
CA HIS A 410 5.44 -8.51 -25.54
C HIS A 410 6.13 -9.53 -24.61
N PHE A 411 7.22 -9.15 -23.93
CA PHE A 411 7.80 -10.01 -22.90
C PHE A 411 6.81 -10.25 -21.76
N ASN A 412 6.14 -9.20 -21.29
CA ASN A 412 5.19 -9.31 -20.19
C ASN A 412 3.85 -9.97 -20.62
N GLU A 413 3.36 -9.66 -21.82
CA GLU A 413 2.08 -10.21 -22.32
C GLU A 413 2.12 -11.74 -22.47
N TYR A 414 3.24 -12.25 -22.95
CA TYR A 414 3.47 -13.67 -23.23
C TYR A 414 4.25 -14.38 -22.12
N ASN A 415 4.10 -13.91 -20.88
CA ASN A 415 4.65 -14.52 -19.66
C ASN A 415 6.16 -14.83 -19.75
N GLY A 416 6.92 -13.87 -20.25
CA GLY A 416 8.36 -13.95 -20.40
C GLY A 416 9.07 -14.21 -19.07
N TYR A 417 10.05 -15.11 -19.13
CA TYR A 417 10.94 -15.43 -18.02
C TYR A 417 12.36 -15.59 -18.56
N LEU A 418 13.26 -14.70 -18.16
CA LEU A 418 14.67 -14.75 -18.49
C LEU A 418 15.43 -15.49 -17.39
N GLU A 419 16.14 -16.55 -17.75
CA GLU A 419 16.99 -17.31 -16.84
C GLU A 419 18.42 -16.74 -16.82
N THR A 420 18.97 -16.41 -18.00
CA THR A 420 20.29 -15.80 -18.13
C THR A 420 20.47 -15.14 -19.50
N PRO A 421 21.30 -14.09 -19.61
CA PRO A 421 21.92 -13.31 -18.53
C PRO A 421 20.96 -12.26 -17.98
N LEU A 422 20.92 -12.08 -16.66
CA LEU A 422 20.09 -11.05 -16.01
C LEU A 422 20.74 -9.67 -16.01
N ASN A 423 22.06 -9.57 -16.18
CA ASN A 423 22.75 -8.28 -16.23
C ASN A 423 22.57 -7.64 -17.61
N ASN A 424 22.23 -6.35 -17.64
CA ASN A 424 22.12 -5.55 -18.86
C ASN A 424 23.45 -5.44 -19.62
N SER A 425 24.54 -5.26 -18.88
CA SER A 425 25.88 -5.14 -19.45
C SER A 425 26.40 -6.51 -19.87
N LEU A 426 26.76 -6.62 -21.14
CA LEU A 426 27.33 -7.82 -21.74
C LEU A 426 28.79 -7.57 -22.09
N ASN A 427 29.64 -8.58 -21.91
CA ASN A 427 31.06 -8.45 -22.24
C ASN A 427 31.24 -8.37 -23.77
N PRO A 428 31.85 -7.29 -24.29
CA PRO A 428 32.07 -7.14 -25.73
C PRO A 428 32.94 -8.25 -26.29
N ASN A 429 32.65 -8.67 -27.52
CA ASN A 429 33.38 -9.71 -28.26
C ASN A 429 33.47 -11.08 -27.56
N GLN A 430 32.63 -11.32 -26.56
CA GLN A 430 32.47 -12.63 -25.94
C GLN A 430 31.18 -13.30 -26.41
N ASN A 431 31.20 -14.64 -26.40
CA ASN A 431 29.99 -15.42 -26.55
C ASN A 431 29.24 -15.40 -25.23
N THR A 432 28.00 -14.91 -25.26
CA THR A 432 27.11 -14.91 -24.11
C THR A 432 25.99 -15.91 -24.34
N TYR A 433 25.75 -16.75 -23.34
CA TYR A 433 24.66 -17.72 -23.37
C TYR A 433 23.35 -17.06 -22.91
N PHE A 434 22.37 -17.03 -23.80
CA PHE A 434 21.02 -16.60 -23.51
C PHE A 434 20.14 -17.82 -23.27
N LYS A 435 19.28 -17.73 -22.25
CA LYS A 435 18.23 -18.70 -21.99
C LYS A 435 17.01 -17.98 -21.42
N LEU A 436 15.91 -18.07 -22.14
CA LEU A 436 14.64 -17.48 -21.75
C LEU A 436 13.47 -18.40 -22.11
N LYS A 437 12.36 -18.22 -21.42
CA LYS A 437 11.07 -18.83 -21.70
C LYS A 437 10.10 -17.75 -22.14
N ILE A 438 9.36 -18.00 -23.19
CA ILE A 438 8.32 -17.08 -23.69
C ILE A 438 7.17 -17.92 -24.26
N ASP A 439 5.97 -17.72 -23.73
CA ASP A 439 4.82 -18.54 -24.14
C ASP A 439 4.40 -18.20 -25.57
N GLN A 440 3.90 -19.20 -26.28
CA GLN A 440 3.38 -19.11 -27.65
C GLN A 440 4.38 -18.65 -28.74
N ALA A 441 5.58 -18.18 -28.40
CA ALA A 441 6.55 -17.79 -29.41
C ALA A 441 6.91 -18.97 -30.32
N LEU A 442 6.99 -18.69 -31.61
CA LEU A 442 7.37 -19.65 -32.63
C LEU A 442 8.89 -19.70 -32.80
N GLU A 443 9.51 -18.52 -32.78
CA GLU A 443 10.93 -18.27 -32.99
C GLU A 443 11.38 -17.15 -32.05
N VAL A 444 12.62 -17.24 -31.53
CA VAL A 444 13.31 -16.14 -30.86
C VAL A 444 14.66 -15.95 -31.51
N LYS A 445 14.98 -14.71 -31.87
CA LYS A 445 16.23 -14.33 -32.51
C LYS A 445 16.94 -13.25 -31.70
N ALA A 446 18.25 -13.37 -31.54
CA ALA A 446 19.09 -12.32 -31.03
C ALA A 446 19.62 -11.46 -32.19
N VAL A 447 19.57 -10.14 -32.04
CA VAL A 447 19.99 -9.18 -33.05
C VAL A 447 21.06 -8.29 -32.47
N ASN A 448 22.23 -8.28 -33.11
CA ASN A 448 23.27 -7.33 -32.80
C ASN A 448 23.05 -6.04 -33.60
N LYS A 449 22.74 -4.94 -32.91
CA LYS A 449 22.44 -3.65 -33.54
C LYS A 449 23.60 -3.07 -34.35
N SER A 450 24.84 -3.34 -33.97
CA SER A 450 26.02 -2.79 -34.68
C SER A 450 26.26 -3.46 -36.04
N THR A 451 25.95 -4.74 -36.15
CA THR A 451 26.20 -5.54 -37.38
C THR A 451 24.92 -5.87 -38.13
N ASN A 452 23.75 -5.60 -37.55
CA ASN A 452 22.44 -6.04 -37.99
C ASN A 452 22.37 -7.56 -38.25
N GLN A 453 23.20 -8.34 -37.55
CA GLN A 453 23.21 -9.79 -37.66
C GLN A 453 22.12 -10.41 -36.78
N TRP A 454 21.29 -11.24 -37.40
CA TRP A 454 20.25 -12.02 -36.73
C TRP A 454 20.76 -13.44 -36.50
N ARG A 455 20.54 -13.95 -35.28
CA ARG A 455 20.92 -15.30 -34.88
C ARG A 455 19.75 -15.97 -34.18
N ASP A 456 19.46 -17.19 -34.56
CA ASP A 456 18.43 -18.01 -33.93
C ASP A 456 18.86 -18.48 -32.55
N LEU A 457 17.91 -18.48 -31.61
CA LEU A 457 18.01 -19.26 -30.40
C LEU A 457 17.29 -20.60 -30.62
N GLU A 458 17.94 -21.69 -30.21
CA GLU A 458 17.39 -23.03 -30.30
C GLU A 458 16.16 -23.16 -29.39
N ARG A 459 15.12 -23.81 -29.91
CA ARG A 459 13.83 -23.95 -29.24
C ARG A 459 13.66 -25.32 -28.59
N TYR A 460 13.33 -25.32 -27.31
CA TYR A 460 13.00 -26.48 -26.49
C TYR A 460 11.63 -26.26 -25.82
N GLY A 461 10.54 -26.59 -26.53
CA GLY A 461 9.18 -26.27 -26.08
C GLY A 461 8.90 -24.77 -26.13
N ASN A 462 8.74 -24.13 -24.96
CA ASN A 462 8.67 -22.66 -24.83
C ASN A 462 9.96 -22.04 -24.27
N VAL A 463 11.03 -22.82 -24.12
CA VAL A 463 12.36 -22.34 -23.78
C VAL A 463 13.15 -22.09 -25.06
N PHE A 464 13.90 -21.00 -25.10
CA PHE A 464 14.78 -20.59 -26.18
C PHE A 464 16.17 -20.36 -25.61
N ALA A 465 17.20 -20.95 -26.22
CA ALA A 465 18.55 -20.84 -25.70
C ALA A 465 19.62 -20.83 -26.81
N GLY A 466 20.76 -20.21 -26.55
CA GLY A 466 21.86 -20.19 -27.51
C GLY A 466 22.99 -19.24 -27.13
N ASN A 467 24.17 -19.51 -27.70
CA ASN A 467 25.34 -18.64 -27.55
C ASN A 467 25.37 -17.59 -28.65
N ILE A 468 25.43 -16.32 -28.26
CA ILE A 468 25.47 -15.18 -29.18
C ILE A 468 26.77 -14.43 -28.98
N ASN A 469 27.50 -14.19 -30.07
CA ASN A 469 28.63 -13.27 -30.05
C ASN A 469 28.11 -11.84 -29.94
N VAL A 470 28.38 -11.20 -28.80
CA VAL A 470 27.88 -9.86 -28.48
C VAL A 470 28.47 -8.79 -29.39
N GLY A 471 29.67 -9.01 -29.94
CA GLY A 471 30.39 -7.97 -30.69
C GLY A 471 30.55 -6.68 -29.88
N ASN A 472 30.43 -5.53 -30.54
CA ASN A 472 30.56 -4.20 -29.91
C ASN A 472 29.23 -3.43 -29.79
N GLY A 473 28.09 -4.07 -30.04
CA GLY A 473 26.78 -3.41 -30.12
C GLY A 473 25.75 -3.98 -29.15
N ASP A 474 24.70 -3.22 -28.93
CA ASP A 474 23.52 -3.65 -28.17
C ASP A 474 22.92 -4.92 -28.77
N ILE A 475 22.43 -5.80 -27.89
CA ILE A 475 21.73 -7.02 -28.26
C ILE A 475 20.25 -6.86 -27.96
N ILE A 476 19.40 -7.08 -28.97
CA ILE A 476 17.96 -7.17 -28.77
C ILE A 476 17.49 -8.60 -29.06
N LEU A 477 16.70 -9.15 -28.14
CA LEU A 477 15.98 -10.39 -28.36
C LEU A 477 14.61 -10.06 -28.96
N TYR A 478 14.32 -10.66 -30.11
CA TYR A 478 13.04 -10.55 -30.81
C TYR A 478 12.33 -11.89 -30.82
N ALA A 479 11.00 -11.89 -30.72
CA ALA A 479 10.18 -13.07 -30.90
C ALA A 479 9.14 -12.90 -32.00
N LYS A 480 8.79 -14.02 -32.63
CA LYS A 480 7.67 -14.13 -33.55
C LYS A 480 6.56 -14.94 -32.92
N PHE A 481 5.32 -14.46 -33.03
CA PHE A 481 4.13 -15.08 -32.44
C PHE A 481 3.17 -15.57 -33.53
N PRO A 482 2.24 -16.51 -33.21
CA PRO A 482 1.23 -16.96 -34.16
C PRO A 482 0.40 -15.78 -34.67
N GLN A 483 0.00 -15.82 -35.94
CA GLN A 483 -0.85 -14.82 -36.58
C GLN A 483 -0.23 -13.41 -36.73
N ASP A 484 1.05 -13.20 -36.37
CA ASP A 484 1.81 -11.99 -36.70
C ASP A 484 2.98 -12.33 -37.64
N SER A 485 3.12 -11.55 -38.70
CA SER A 485 4.21 -11.69 -39.67
C SER A 485 5.51 -11.02 -39.18
N ARG A 486 5.46 -10.20 -38.14
CA ARG A 486 6.57 -9.39 -37.64
C ARG A 486 7.25 -10.00 -36.42
N TYR A 487 8.49 -9.56 -36.22
CA TYR A 487 9.26 -9.78 -35.00
C TYR A 487 9.00 -8.64 -34.01
N TRP A 488 8.80 -9.01 -32.75
CA TRP A 488 8.57 -8.08 -31.65
C TRP A 488 9.73 -8.12 -30.67
N ALA A 489 10.24 -6.95 -30.28
CA ALA A 489 11.27 -6.85 -29.27
C ALA A 489 10.73 -7.39 -27.93
N LEU A 490 11.56 -8.19 -27.25
CA LEU A 490 11.29 -8.73 -25.92
C LEU A 490 12.18 -8.09 -24.87
N LEU A 491 13.49 -8.10 -25.13
CA LEU A 491 14.53 -7.66 -24.22
C LEU A 491 15.60 -6.89 -24.99
N GLU A 492 16.13 -5.82 -24.40
CA GLU A 492 17.25 -5.06 -24.93
C GLU A 492 18.36 -4.99 -23.88
N TYR A 493 19.54 -5.46 -24.28
CA TYR A 493 20.79 -5.34 -23.57
C TYR A 493 21.59 -4.25 -24.25
N GLY A 494 21.94 -3.21 -23.50
CA GLY A 494 22.71 -2.11 -24.03
C GLY A 494 23.87 -1.75 -23.13
N ASN A 495 25.01 -1.41 -23.73
CA ASN A 495 26.08 -0.74 -23.00
C ASN A 495 25.64 0.69 -22.70
N ASN A 496 24.82 0.85 -21.67
CA ASN A 496 24.68 2.14 -20.99
C ASN A 496 25.96 2.35 -20.17
N SER A 497 27.10 2.51 -20.83
CA SER A 497 28.15 3.35 -20.28
C SER A 497 27.54 4.75 -20.21
N LEU A 498 27.18 5.15 -18.99
CA LEU A 498 26.90 6.54 -18.63
C LEU A 498 27.99 7.48 -19.18
#